data_AF-A0AAP0Z3V9-F1
#
_entry.id   AF-A0AAP0Z3V9-F1
#
_cell.length_a   1.000
_cell.length_b   1.000
_cell.length_c   1.000
_cell.angle_alpha   90.00
_cell.angle_beta   90.00
_cell.angle_gamma   90.00
#
_symmetry.space_group_name_H-M   'P 1'
#
loop_
_entity.id
_entity.type
_entity.pdbx_description
1 polymer ?
#
loop_
_entity_poly.entity_id
_entity_poly.type
_entity_poly.pdbx_seq_one_letter_code
_entity_poly.pdbx_strand_id
1 'polypeptide(L)' 'DYNGQDTCGITVHFLPCDEVKVTTSCYTYGSPAYPIKEPLRMKEPKVCPK' A
#
# COMPACT_ATOMS: atom_id res chain seq x y z
N ASP A 1 3.56 -22.42 10.91
CA ASP A 1 4.44 -21.70 11.84
C ASP A 1 5.48 -20.84 11.11
N TYR A 2 5.43 -19.53 11.35
CA TYR A 2 6.48 -18.58 10.97
C TYR A 2 7.60 -18.63 12.02
N ASN A 3 8.25 -19.79 12.15
CA ASN A 3 9.19 -20.14 13.21
C ASN A 3 10.55 -19.41 13.10
N GLY A 4 10.55 -18.07 13.11
CA GLY A 4 11.77 -17.28 13.32
C GLY A 4 12.46 -16.68 12.09
N GLN A 5 11.77 -16.58 10.95
CA GLN A 5 12.21 -15.72 9.83
C GLN A 5 11.58 -14.33 9.94
N ASP A 6 12.31 -13.28 9.53
CA ASP A 6 11.75 -11.94 9.38
C ASP A 6 10.56 -12.00 8.41
N THR A 7 9.35 -11.87 8.95
CA THR A 7 8.12 -11.89 8.15
C THR A 7 7.87 -10.50 7.60
N CYS A 8 7.94 -10.36 6.29
CA CYS A 8 7.52 -9.15 5.61
C CYS A 8 5.98 -9.11 5.50
N GLY A 9 5.42 -7.92 5.65
CA GLY A 9 3.98 -7.70 5.57
C GLY A 9 3.49 -7.60 4.13
N ILE A 10 2.22 -7.95 3.93
CA ILE A 10 1.46 -7.60 2.73
C ILE A 10 0.56 -6.43 3.10
N THR A 11 0.65 -5.34 2.34
CA THR A 11 -0.23 -4.19 2.49
C THR A 11 -1.12 -4.07 1.27
N VAL A 12 -2.42 -3.99 1.49
CA VAL A 12 -3.44 -3.71 0.47
C VAL A 12 -3.83 -2.24 0.56
N HIS A 13 -3.69 -1.52 -0.54
CA HIS A 13 -4.01 -0.11 -0.66
C HIS A 13 -5.24 0.03 -1.54
N PHE A 14 -6.26 0.69 -1.00
CA PHE A 14 -7.45 1.10 -1.74
C PHE A 14 -7.21 2.51 -2.24
N LEU A 15 -7.05 2.64 -3.56
CA LEU A 15 -6.91 3.91 -4.25
C LEU A 15 -8.28 4.40 -4.73
N PRO A 16 -8.41 5.68 -5.11
CA PRO A 16 -9.59 6.17 -5.81
C PRO A 16 -9.93 5.34 -7.04
N CYS A 17 -11.20 5.40 -7.48
CA CYS A 17 -11.66 4.69 -8.68
C CYS A 17 -11.57 3.17 -8.58
N ASP A 18 -11.80 2.64 -7.37
CA ASP A 18 -11.78 1.22 -7.06
C ASP A 18 -10.48 0.49 -7.45
N GLU A 19 -9.39 1.25 -7.61
CA GLU A 19 -8.08 0.70 -7.90
C GLU A 19 -7.48 0.07 -6.64
N VAL A 20 -7.01 -1.18 -6.77
CA VAL A 20 -6.35 -1.90 -5.68
C VAL A 20 -4.87 -2.07 -6.01
N LYS A 21 -4.02 -1.55 -5.13
CA LYS A 21 -2.57 -1.75 -5.22
C LYS A 21 -2.13 -2.63 -4.05
N VAL A 22 -1.42 -3.71 -4.35
CA VAL A 22 -0.88 -4.62 -3.33
C VAL A 22 0.62 -4.49 -3.32
N THR A 23 1.20 -4.31 -2.13
CA THR A 23 2.64 -4.25 -1.95
C THR A 23 3.09 -5.20 -0.87
N THR A 24 4.17 -5.91 -1.13
CA THR A 24 4.89 -6.69 -0.12
C THR A 24 6.05 -5.84 0.38
N SER A 25 6.17 -5.68 1.70
CA SER A 25 7.27 -4.92 2.29
C SER A 25 7.59 -5.39 3.69
N CYS A 26 8.87 -5.38 4.01
CA CYS A 26 9.35 -5.55 5.39
C CYS A 26 9.40 -4.20 6.13
N TYR A 27 9.18 -3.09 5.41
CA TYR A 27 9.18 -1.74 5.95
C TYR A 27 7.75 -1.27 6.21
N THR A 28 7.54 -0.53 7.30
CA THR A 28 6.24 0.03 7.67
C THR A 28 6.04 1.44 7.13
N TYR A 29 4.80 1.93 7.17
CA TYR A 29 4.47 3.32 6.86
C TYR A 29 5.35 4.29 7.67
N GLY A 30 5.87 5.33 7.01
CA GLY A 30 6.82 6.28 7.57
C GLY A 30 8.30 5.94 7.32
N SER A 31 8.62 4.70 6.93
CA SER A 31 9.99 4.35 6.51
C SER A 31 10.37 5.05 5.19
N PRO A 32 11.59 5.60 5.08
CA PRO A 32 12.13 6.07 3.80
C PRO A 32 12.11 4.98 2.72
N ALA A 33 12.24 3.71 3.10
CA ALA A 33 12.23 2.56 2.21
C ALA A 33 10.82 1.95 1.98
N TYR A 34 9.76 2.56 2.52
CA TYR A 34 8.38 2.09 2.26
C TYR A 34 8.04 2.22 0.77
N PRO A 35 7.52 1.17 0.11
CA PRO A 35 7.38 1.12 -1.36
C PRO A 35 6.24 1.99 -1.92
N ILE A 36 5.35 2.50 -1.06
CA ILE A 36 4.22 3.36 -1.45
C ILE A 36 4.47 4.75 -0.90
N LYS A 37 4.38 5.76 -1.76
CA LYS A 37 4.62 7.18 -1.44
C LYS A 37 3.40 8.05 -1.72
N GLU A 38 2.36 7.47 -2.28
CA GLU A 38 1.08 8.09 -2.54
C GLU A 38 0.49 8.64 -1.22
N PRO A 39 -0.13 9.84 -1.26
CA PRO A 39 -0.66 10.46 -0.07
C PRO A 39 -1.83 9.65 0.52
N LEU A 40 -1.93 9.64 1.85
CA LEU A 40 -3.10 9.08 2.51
C LEU A 40 -4.34 9.94 2.23
N ARG A 41 -5.51 9.30 2.17
CA ARG A 41 -6.82 9.98 1.98
C ARG A 41 -6.86 10.84 0.72
N MET A 42 -6.41 10.27 -0.41
CA MET A 42 -6.56 10.91 -1.72
C MET A 42 -8.03 11.24 -1.97
N LYS A 43 -8.30 12.44 -2.50
CA LYS A 43 -9.64 12.78 -2.97
C LYS A 43 -9.93 11.99 -4.23
N GLU A 44 -11.12 11.39 -4.26
CA GLU A 44 -11.61 10.73 -5.45
C GLU A 44 -11.91 11.77 -6.54
N PRO A 45 -11.45 11.55 -7.79
CA PRO A 45 -11.76 12.45 -8.88
C PRO A 45 -13.26 12.37 -9.21
N LYS A 46 -13.80 13.44 -9.80
CA LYS A 46 -15.22 13.46 -10.22
C LYS A 46 -15.53 12.42 -11.31
N VAL A 47 -14.53 12.04 -12.10
CA VAL A 47 -14.63 11.06 -13.18
C VAL A 47 -13.43 10.14 -13.09
N CYS A 48 -13.69 8.84 -13.07
CA CYS A 48 -12.66 7.82 -13.07
C CYS A 48 -12.24 7.45 -14.50
N PRO A 49 -10.93 7.26 -14.77
CA PRO A 49 -10.49 6.69 -16.02
C PRO A 49 -11.05 5.26 -16.19
N LYS A 50 -11.27 4.84 -17.44
CA LYS A 50 -11.69 3.48 -17.79
C LYS A 50 -10.50 2.66 -18.25
#